data_AF-A0A8E0RPD9-F1
#
_entry.id   AF-A0A8E0RPD9-F1
#
_cell.length_a   1.000
_cell.length_b   1.000
_cell.length_c   1.000
_cell.angle_alpha   90.00
_cell.angle_beta   90.00
_cell.angle_gamma   90.00
#
_symmetry.space_group_name_H-M   'P 1'
#
loop_
_entity.id
_entity.type
_entity.pdbx_description
1 polymer ?
#
loop_
_entity_poly.entity_id
_entity_poly.type
_entity_poly.pdbx_seq_one_letter_code
_entity_poly.pdbx_strand_id
1 'polypeptide(L)'
;KSKSGGDRIVVSGNEACDLDSTVCALAYAFFKQLELGETALVIPLCYVNRTDMRLRSEVVYWLGRCHICLDSLIYADDLLAYESADIKTQLILVDHNKPTGHLADTQWPVVEIIDHHQLESADNQQLTDCRLKRVEFVGSCASLVTELLLQSELVDRIPSVVWELLYGAILIDTVGLSVKGQKAGRLTNLDLLMATRIEERIGYDLLIDNNFRESLYFAIEEAKFEVKGKHYTGSSSK
;
A
#
# COMPACT_ATOMS: atom_id res chain seq x y z
N LYS A 1 14.68 -8.88 34.27
CA LYS A 1 13.40 -9.09 33.54
C LYS A 1 12.92 -7.73 33.03
N SER A 2 13.36 -7.33 31.84
CA SER A 2 12.83 -6.16 31.14
C SER A 2 11.59 -6.61 30.38
N LYS A 3 10.39 -6.16 30.78
CA LYS A 3 9.20 -6.26 29.93
C LYS A 3 9.25 -5.09 28.96
N SER A 4 9.96 -5.24 27.84
CA SER A 4 10.01 -4.26 26.76
C SER A 4 9.35 -4.82 25.50
N GLY A 5 8.14 -5.39 25.64
CA GLY A 5 7.35 -5.81 24.49
C GLY A 5 6.30 -4.75 24.21
N GLY A 6 6.58 -3.82 23.30
CA GLY A 6 5.54 -2.94 22.75
C GLY A 6 4.51 -3.75 21.97
N ASP A 7 3.31 -3.18 21.77
CA ASP A 7 2.28 -3.82 20.95
C ASP A 7 2.81 -3.96 19.50
N ARG A 8 2.46 -5.05 18.81
CA ARG A 8 2.80 -5.25 17.39
C ARG A 8 1.58 -4.98 16.52
N ILE A 9 1.75 -4.23 15.44
CA ILE A 9 0.69 -3.98 14.47
C ILE A 9 1.19 -4.40 13.09
N VAL A 10 0.45 -5.28 12.44
CA VAL A 10 0.72 -5.69 11.06
C VAL A 10 -0.23 -4.92 10.15
N VAL A 11 0.30 -4.27 9.12
CA VAL A 11 -0.49 -3.62 8.07
C VAL A 11 -0.39 -4.47 6.82
N SER A 12 -1.51 -5.00 6.34
CA SER A 12 -1.52 -5.94 5.21
C SER A 12 -2.45 -5.48 4.10
N GLY A 13 -1.93 -5.56 2.88
CA GLY A 13 -2.71 -5.65 1.65
C GLY A 13 -3.34 -7.03 1.46
N ASN A 14 -4.04 -7.23 0.35
CA ASN A 14 -4.65 -8.52 -0.02
C ASN A 14 -3.61 -9.53 -0.55
N GLU A 15 -4.02 -10.79 -0.77
CA GLU A 15 -3.16 -11.90 -1.23
C GLU A 15 -2.73 -11.80 -2.70
N ALA A 16 -3.38 -10.97 -3.51
CA ALA A 16 -2.88 -10.69 -4.85
C ALA A 16 -1.52 -9.98 -4.75
N CYS A 17 -1.36 -9.14 -3.71
CA CYS A 17 -0.20 -8.30 -3.45
C CYS A 17 0.17 -7.51 -4.70
N ASP A 18 -0.85 -6.95 -5.36
CA ASP A 18 -0.66 -6.04 -6.48
C ASP A 18 -0.11 -4.69 -6.00
N LEU A 19 0.01 -3.74 -6.91
CA LEU A 19 0.62 -2.45 -6.61
C LEU A 19 -0.15 -1.70 -5.52
N ASP A 20 -1.48 -1.65 -5.59
CA ASP A 20 -2.31 -0.91 -4.63
C ASP A 20 -2.16 -1.47 -3.22
N SER A 21 -2.38 -2.78 -3.05
CA SER A 21 -2.17 -3.48 -1.79
C SER A 21 -0.77 -3.26 -1.21
N THR A 22 0.27 -3.37 -2.04
CA THR A 22 1.66 -3.27 -1.58
C THR A 22 1.99 -1.85 -1.11
N VAL A 23 1.69 -0.83 -1.92
CA VAL A 23 2.07 0.55 -1.58
C VAL A 23 1.21 1.11 -0.47
N CYS A 24 -0.08 0.75 -0.40
CA CYS A 24 -0.95 1.11 0.72
C CYS A 24 -0.40 0.56 2.03
N ALA A 25 0.03 -0.71 2.06
CA ALA A 25 0.57 -1.32 3.27
C ALA A 25 1.86 -0.62 3.73
N LEU A 26 2.78 -0.34 2.79
CA LEU A 26 4.03 0.36 3.08
C LEU A 26 3.80 1.80 3.57
N ALA A 27 3.00 2.56 2.84
CA ALA A 27 2.71 3.96 3.15
C ALA A 27 2.00 4.10 4.50
N TYR A 28 0.97 3.28 4.72
CA TYR A 28 0.17 3.36 5.93
C TYR A 28 0.95 2.84 7.14
N ALA A 29 1.73 1.75 7.02
CA ALA A 29 2.60 1.29 8.10
C ALA A 29 3.63 2.35 8.52
N PHE A 30 4.27 3.01 7.55
CA PHE A 30 5.19 4.10 7.83
C PHE A 30 4.50 5.23 8.59
N PHE A 31 3.32 5.65 8.13
CA PHE A 31 2.52 6.67 8.79
C PHE A 31 2.14 6.28 10.23
N LYS A 32 1.62 5.07 10.45
CA LYS A 32 1.29 4.57 11.79
C LYS A 32 2.53 4.48 12.69
N GLN A 33 3.69 4.12 12.15
CA GLN A 33 4.94 4.10 12.91
C GLN A 33 5.35 5.51 13.36
N LEU A 34 5.14 6.54 12.53
CA LEU A 34 5.35 7.94 12.92
C LEU A 34 4.39 8.39 14.02
N GLU A 35 3.12 7.98 13.97
CA GLU A 35 2.10 8.30 14.98
C GLU A 35 2.41 7.64 16.33
N LEU A 36 2.79 6.37 16.31
CA LEU A 36 2.92 5.55 17.51
C LEU A 36 4.31 5.64 18.16
N GLY A 37 5.35 5.99 17.39
CA GLY A 37 6.72 6.03 17.90
C GLY A 37 7.12 4.70 18.53
N GLU A 38 7.71 4.72 19.72
CA GLU A 38 8.17 3.51 20.43
C GLU A 38 7.05 2.72 21.12
N THR A 39 5.79 3.19 21.07
CA THR A 39 4.68 2.51 21.75
C THR A 39 4.28 1.20 21.09
N ALA A 40 4.53 1.08 19.78
CA ALA A 40 4.25 -0.11 19.00
C ALA A 40 5.27 -0.29 17.86
N LEU A 41 5.51 -1.56 17.51
CA LEU A 41 6.21 -1.93 16.28
C LEU A 41 5.19 -2.12 15.17
N VAL A 42 5.27 -1.31 14.12
CA VAL A 42 4.40 -1.41 12.94
C VAL A 42 5.15 -2.10 11.81
N ILE A 43 4.55 -3.15 11.25
CA ILE A 43 5.14 -4.00 10.21
C ILE A 43 4.28 -3.94 8.94
N PRO A 44 4.78 -3.36 7.84
CA PRO A 44 4.13 -3.53 6.53
C PRO A 44 4.37 -4.95 6.02
N LEU A 45 3.29 -5.64 5.68
CA LEU A 45 3.32 -6.99 5.13
C LEU A 45 3.01 -6.97 3.63
N CYS A 46 3.95 -7.44 2.82
CA CYS A 46 3.68 -7.85 1.45
C CYS A 46 3.10 -9.27 1.51
N TYR A 47 1.79 -9.43 1.30
CA TYR A 47 1.10 -10.69 1.63
C TYR A 47 1.24 -11.78 0.54
N VAL A 48 2.49 -12.12 0.24
CA VAL A 48 2.95 -13.23 -0.60
C VAL A 48 4.24 -13.77 -0.01
N ASN A 49 4.70 -14.93 -0.46
CA ASN A 49 6.05 -15.38 -0.12
C ASN A 49 7.10 -14.52 -0.83
N ARG A 50 8.27 -14.37 -0.23
CA ARG A 50 9.39 -13.61 -0.79
C ARG A 50 9.76 -14.03 -2.21
N THR A 51 9.70 -15.33 -2.50
CA THR A 51 9.99 -15.88 -3.84
C THR A 51 8.99 -15.45 -4.90
N ASP A 52 7.75 -15.12 -4.50
CA ASP A 52 6.63 -14.88 -5.40
C ASP A 52 6.47 -13.39 -5.75
N MET A 53 7.10 -12.49 -5.00
CA MET A 53 7.10 -11.05 -5.27
C MET A 53 7.64 -10.73 -6.67
N ARG A 54 8.62 -11.51 -7.16
CA ARG A 54 9.17 -11.32 -8.52
C ARG A 54 8.15 -11.55 -9.64
N LEU A 55 7.03 -12.21 -9.33
CA LEU A 55 5.93 -12.43 -10.28
C LEU A 55 4.99 -11.22 -10.37
N ARG A 56 5.10 -10.24 -9.46
CA ARG A 56 4.35 -8.97 -9.49
C ARG A 56 5.23 -7.90 -10.12
N SER A 57 5.40 -7.99 -11.42
CA SER A 57 6.41 -7.22 -12.16
C SER A 57 6.16 -5.71 -12.09
N GLU A 58 4.90 -5.27 -12.02
CA GLU A 58 4.54 -3.87 -11.79
C GLU A 58 4.98 -3.38 -10.41
N VAL A 59 4.87 -4.22 -9.38
CA VAL A 59 5.29 -3.90 -8.01
C VAL A 59 6.81 -3.78 -7.98
N VAL A 60 7.51 -4.78 -8.52
CA VAL A 60 8.99 -4.77 -8.60
C VAL A 60 9.49 -3.54 -9.34
N TYR A 61 8.88 -3.22 -10.48
CA TYR A 61 9.23 -2.04 -11.27
C TYR A 61 9.03 -0.74 -10.47
N TRP A 62 7.84 -0.55 -9.89
CA TRP A 62 7.52 0.71 -9.22
C TRP A 62 8.33 0.91 -7.94
N LEU A 63 8.48 -0.13 -7.11
CA LEU A 63 9.33 -0.08 -5.93
C LEU A 63 10.79 0.21 -6.29
N GLY A 64 11.31 -0.41 -7.36
CA GLY A 64 12.65 -0.13 -7.86
C GLY A 64 12.83 1.32 -8.32
N ARG A 65 11.81 1.89 -8.99
CA ARG A 65 11.79 3.30 -9.38
C ARG A 65 11.80 4.23 -8.15
N CYS A 66 11.07 3.87 -7.10
CA CYS A 66 11.08 4.57 -5.80
C CYS A 66 12.31 4.22 -4.93
N HIS A 67 13.31 3.53 -5.47
CA HIS A 67 14.53 3.14 -4.77
C HIS A 67 14.31 2.25 -3.53
N ILE A 68 13.23 1.47 -3.50
CA ILE A 68 12.93 0.52 -2.43
C ILE A 68 13.51 -0.84 -2.79
N CYS A 69 14.37 -1.35 -1.89
CA CYS A 69 14.98 -2.66 -2.04
C CYS A 69 14.00 -3.76 -1.61
N LEU A 70 13.73 -4.73 -2.48
CA LEU A 70 12.86 -5.87 -2.15
C LEU A 70 13.39 -6.67 -0.95
N ASP A 71 14.71 -6.75 -0.77
CA ASP A 71 15.30 -7.48 0.36
C ASP A 71 15.01 -6.80 1.72
N SER A 72 14.62 -5.52 1.71
CA SER A 72 14.23 -4.78 2.93
C SER A 72 12.75 -4.96 3.32
N LEU A 73 11.95 -5.60 2.48
CA LEU A 73 10.53 -5.83 2.73
C LEU A 73 10.29 -7.06 3.60
N ILE A 74 9.13 -7.09 4.25
CA ILE A 74 8.65 -8.22 5.05
C ILE A 74 7.53 -8.94 4.29
N TYR A 75 7.69 -10.26 4.14
CA TYR A 75 6.80 -11.14 3.41
C TYR A 75 6.09 -12.12 4.34
N ALA A 76 5.10 -12.84 3.79
CA ALA A 76 4.31 -13.80 4.56
C ALA A 76 5.17 -14.88 5.23
N ASP A 77 6.15 -15.41 4.51
CA ASP A 77 7.09 -16.44 4.97
C ASP A 77 8.15 -15.93 5.95
N ASP A 78 8.37 -14.62 6.04
CA ASP A 78 9.22 -14.03 7.08
C ASP A 78 8.47 -13.90 8.41
N LEU A 79 7.20 -13.49 8.36
CA LEU A 79 6.43 -13.08 9.54
C LEU A 79 5.59 -14.20 10.13
N LEU A 80 4.88 -14.95 9.29
CA LEU A 80 3.87 -15.92 9.71
C LEU A 80 4.44 -17.32 9.97
N ALA A 81 5.64 -17.62 9.46
CA ALA A 81 6.29 -18.91 9.67
C ALA A 81 6.81 -19.13 11.11
N TYR A 82 7.00 -18.05 11.88
CA TYR A 82 7.64 -18.08 13.20
C TYR A 82 6.80 -17.38 14.28
N GLU A 83 5.48 -17.37 14.13
CA GLU A 83 4.63 -16.65 15.07
C GLU A 83 4.75 -17.20 16.49
N SER A 84 5.18 -16.34 17.42
CA SER A 84 5.18 -16.61 18.85
C SER A 84 3.90 -16.09 19.47
N ALA A 85 3.16 -16.97 20.15
CA ALA A 85 1.93 -16.65 20.85
C ALA A 85 2.08 -15.59 21.98
N ASP A 86 3.32 -15.23 22.34
CA ASP A 86 3.61 -14.32 23.44
C ASP A 86 3.58 -12.82 23.04
N ILE A 87 3.44 -12.49 21.75
CA ILE A 87 3.42 -11.11 21.25
C ILE A 87 1.99 -10.71 20.90
N LYS A 88 1.44 -9.74 21.64
CA LYS A 88 0.14 -9.14 21.33
C LYS A 88 0.22 -8.43 19.98
N THR A 89 -0.50 -8.97 19.00
CA THR A 89 -0.48 -8.51 17.60
C THR A 89 -1.86 -8.07 17.19
N GLN A 90 -1.95 -6.92 16.51
CA GLN A 90 -3.16 -6.40 15.89
C GLN A 90 -2.98 -6.31 14.39
N LEU A 91 -4.09 -6.24 13.67
CA LEU A 91 -4.11 -6.22 12.21
C LEU A 91 -4.80 -4.95 11.69
N ILE A 92 -4.15 -4.28 10.74
CA ILE A 92 -4.72 -3.21 9.92
C ILE A 92 -4.81 -3.74 8.50
N LEU A 93 -6.00 -3.62 7.91
CA LEU A 93 -6.25 -4.05 6.54
C LEU A 93 -6.31 -2.85 5.61
N VAL A 94 -5.57 -2.94 4.52
CA VAL A 94 -5.65 -2.00 3.41
C VAL A 94 -5.98 -2.77 2.13
N ASP A 95 -6.76 -2.16 1.24
CA ASP A 95 -7.11 -2.74 -0.06
C ASP A 95 -7.84 -4.11 0.00
N HIS A 96 -8.40 -4.40 1.18
CA HIS A 96 -9.40 -5.42 1.42
C HIS A 96 -10.02 -5.22 2.80
N ASN A 97 -11.17 -5.84 3.04
CA ASN A 97 -11.93 -5.64 4.27
C ASN A 97 -12.02 -6.89 5.17
N LYS A 98 -11.37 -8.00 4.81
CA LYS A 98 -11.41 -9.25 5.58
C LYS A 98 -10.08 -10.01 5.54
N PRO A 99 -9.55 -10.49 6.68
CA PRO A 99 -8.37 -11.35 6.67
C PRO A 99 -8.61 -12.62 5.85
N THR A 100 -7.65 -12.98 5.01
CA THR A 100 -7.66 -14.21 4.19
C THR A 100 -6.44 -15.08 4.49
N GLY A 101 -6.47 -16.34 4.06
CA GLY A 101 -5.36 -17.29 4.22
C GLY A 101 -4.85 -17.43 5.66
N HIS A 102 -3.53 -17.47 5.82
CA HIS A 102 -2.88 -17.61 7.13
C HIS A 102 -3.22 -16.45 8.09
N LEU A 103 -3.42 -15.23 7.58
CA LEU A 103 -3.85 -14.11 8.43
C LEU A 103 -5.20 -14.37 9.10
N ALA A 104 -6.13 -15.06 8.42
CA ALA A 104 -7.39 -15.45 9.04
C ALA A 104 -7.18 -16.44 10.19
N ASP A 105 -6.19 -17.34 10.08
CA ASP A 105 -5.89 -18.34 11.11
C ASP A 105 -5.23 -17.73 12.36
N THR A 106 -4.56 -16.58 12.25
CA THR A 106 -3.92 -15.89 13.39
C THR A 106 -4.91 -15.41 14.45
N GLN A 107 -6.17 -15.15 14.05
CA GLN A 107 -7.20 -14.54 14.90
C GLN A 107 -6.77 -13.21 15.53
N TRP A 108 -5.80 -12.49 14.93
CA TRP A 108 -5.43 -11.15 15.39
C TRP A 108 -6.62 -10.19 15.23
N PRO A 109 -6.90 -9.35 16.24
CA PRO A 109 -7.98 -8.38 16.14
C PRO A 109 -7.69 -7.37 15.01
N VAL A 110 -8.65 -7.24 14.10
CA VAL A 110 -8.64 -6.20 13.07
C VAL A 110 -9.07 -4.88 13.70
N VAL A 111 -8.14 -3.92 13.73
CA VAL A 111 -8.34 -2.64 14.42
C VAL A 111 -8.57 -1.46 13.48
N GLU A 112 -8.11 -1.53 12.23
CA GLU A 112 -8.40 -0.53 11.21
C GLU A 112 -8.60 -1.20 9.85
N ILE A 113 -9.49 -0.65 9.02
CA ILE A 113 -9.76 -1.08 7.64
C ILE A 113 -9.84 0.14 6.74
N ILE A 114 -9.08 0.14 5.65
CA ILE A 114 -9.16 1.11 4.55
C ILE A 114 -9.30 0.33 3.26
N ASP A 115 -10.42 0.44 2.57
CA ASP A 115 -10.70 -0.41 1.41
C ASP A 115 -11.62 0.31 0.42
N HIS A 116 -11.52 -0.06 -0.86
CA HIS A 116 -12.38 0.43 -1.93
C HIS A 116 -13.27 -0.64 -2.57
N HIS A 117 -13.12 -1.89 -2.14
CA HIS A 117 -13.97 -3.00 -2.56
C HIS A 117 -15.33 -2.98 -1.83
N GLN A 118 -16.29 -3.72 -2.39
CA GLN A 118 -17.56 -3.94 -1.71
C GLN A 118 -17.33 -4.73 -0.42
N LEU A 119 -18.07 -4.39 0.64
CA LEU A 119 -18.05 -5.17 1.88
C LEU A 119 -18.54 -6.60 1.59
N GLU A 120 -17.66 -7.58 1.79
CA GLU A 120 -17.95 -8.97 1.42
C GLU A 120 -18.90 -9.68 2.40
N SER A 121 -19.10 -9.15 3.62
CA SER A 121 -20.03 -9.72 4.59
C SER A 121 -20.57 -8.70 5.60
N ALA A 122 -21.68 -9.08 6.25
CA ALA A 122 -22.26 -8.36 7.38
C ALA A 122 -21.37 -8.42 8.64
N ASP A 123 -20.46 -9.39 8.75
CA ASP A 123 -19.59 -9.57 9.93
C ASP A 123 -18.61 -8.40 10.08
N ASN A 124 -18.13 -7.85 8.96
CA ASN A 124 -17.28 -6.66 8.99
C ASN A 124 -18.02 -5.42 9.51
N GLN A 125 -19.36 -5.40 9.51
CA GLN A 125 -20.14 -4.31 10.12
C GLN A 125 -20.16 -4.36 11.65
N GLN A 126 -19.72 -5.46 12.26
CA GLN A 126 -19.79 -5.71 13.71
C GLN A 126 -18.42 -5.76 14.40
N LEU A 127 -17.34 -5.31 13.75
CA LEU A 127 -16.01 -5.24 14.37
C LEU A 127 -16.03 -4.20 15.51
N THR A 128 -16.17 -4.67 16.75
CA THR A 128 -16.31 -3.80 17.94
C THR A 128 -15.03 -3.04 18.28
N ASP A 129 -13.88 -3.59 17.93
CA ASP A 129 -12.55 -3.02 18.23
C ASP A 129 -11.95 -2.26 17.03
N CYS A 130 -12.70 -2.12 15.93
CA CYS A 130 -12.25 -1.41 14.74
C CYS A 130 -12.45 0.10 14.91
N ARG A 131 -11.37 0.80 15.24
CA ARG A 131 -11.37 2.25 15.53
C ARG A 131 -11.42 3.12 14.28
N LEU A 132 -11.07 2.58 13.11
CA LEU A 132 -11.20 3.25 11.82
C LEU A 132 -11.68 2.22 10.79
N LYS A 133 -12.87 2.43 10.25
CA LYS A 133 -13.39 1.62 9.13
C LYS A 133 -13.79 2.55 7.99
N ARG A 134 -12.92 2.66 7.00
CA ARG A 134 -13.13 3.47 5.80
C ARG A 134 -13.29 2.56 4.59
N VAL A 135 -14.52 2.38 4.14
CA VAL A 135 -14.83 1.59 2.95
C VAL A 135 -15.66 2.42 1.99
N GLU A 136 -15.04 2.88 0.90
CA GLU A 136 -15.60 3.86 -0.02
C GLU A 136 -15.29 3.47 -1.47
N PHE A 137 -16.27 3.61 -2.36
CA PHE A 137 -16.05 3.35 -3.77
C PHE A 137 -15.14 4.43 -4.39
N VAL A 138 -13.90 4.05 -4.69
CA VAL A 138 -12.92 4.85 -5.44
C VAL A 138 -12.11 3.96 -6.40
N GLY A 139 -11.38 4.58 -7.32
CA GLY A 139 -10.56 3.87 -8.28
C GLY A 139 -9.43 3.06 -7.64
N SER A 140 -8.81 3.61 -6.59
CA SER A 140 -7.68 2.98 -5.88
C SER A 140 -7.79 3.17 -4.37
N CYS A 141 -7.47 2.14 -3.60
CA CYS A 141 -7.33 2.24 -2.15
C CYS A 141 -6.26 3.28 -1.76
N ALA A 142 -5.20 3.44 -2.57
CA ALA A 142 -4.16 4.43 -2.36
C ALA A 142 -4.74 5.86 -2.26
N SER A 143 -5.83 6.17 -2.96
CA SER A 143 -6.52 7.46 -2.83
C SER A 143 -7.05 7.69 -1.42
N LEU A 144 -7.64 6.67 -0.79
CA LEU A 144 -8.16 6.75 0.59
C LEU A 144 -7.02 6.91 1.60
N VAL A 145 -5.92 6.18 1.40
CA VAL A 145 -4.71 6.27 2.22
C VAL A 145 -4.09 7.67 2.09
N THR A 146 -3.95 8.19 0.87
CA THR A 146 -3.44 9.54 0.62
C THR A 146 -4.25 10.59 1.36
N GLU A 147 -5.58 10.53 1.31
CA GLU A 147 -6.41 11.52 2.00
C GLU A 147 -6.22 11.48 3.51
N LEU A 148 -6.15 10.28 4.11
CA LEU A 148 -5.91 10.14 5.55
C LEU A 148 -4.56 10.72 5.96
N LEU A 149 -3.50 10.46 5.18
CA LEU A 149 -2.16 11.00 5.43
C LEU A 149 -2.15 12.54 5.29
N LEU A 150 -2.87 13.09 4.31
CA LEU A 150 -2.98 14.54 4.10
C LEU A 150 -3.75 15.28 5.21
N GLN A 151 -4.70 14.61 5.87
CA GLN A 151 -5.48 15.17 6.97
C GLN A 151 -4.73 15.14 8.31
N SER A 152 -3.58 14.47 8.39
CA SER A 152 -2.79 14.36 9.61
C SER A 152 -1.92 15.59 9.88
N GLU A 153 -1.77 15.95 11.15
CA GLU A 153 -0.77 16.92 11.61
C GLU A 153 0.69 16.45 11.33
N LEU A 154 0.88 15.17 11.03
CA LEU A 154 2.20 14.60 10.67
C LEU A 154 2.51 14.71 9.18
N VAL A 155 1.64 15.31 8.36
CA VAL A 155 1.75 15.32 6.90
C VAL A 155 3.11 15.82 6.40
N ASP A 156 3.71 16.81 7.06
CA ASP A 156 5.01 17.38 6.67
C ASP A 156 6.21 16.52 7.09
N ARG A 157 5.98 15.47 7.88
CA ARG A 157 7.00 14.46 8.23
C ARG A 157 6.98 13.26 7.27
N ILE A 158 6.01 13.21 6.36
CA ILE A 158 5.89 12.13 5.37
C ILE A 158 6.83 12.42 4.19
N PRO A 159 7.84 11.55 3.93
CA PRO A 159 8.82 11.79 2.88
C PRO A 159 8.22 11.66 1.49
N SER A 160 8.85 12.30 0.49
CA SER A 160 8.38 12.30 -0.92
C SER A 160 8.11 10.90 -1.46
N VAL A 161 8.99 9.94 -1.11
CA VAL A 161 8.89 8.55 -1.56
C VAL A 161 7.55 7.90 -1.19
N VAL A 162 6.96 8.22 -0.03
CA VAL A 162 5.66 7.65 0.38
C VAL A 162 4.55 8.16 -0.54
N TRP A 163 4.60 9.43 -0.94
CA TRP A 163 3.67 10.00 -1.89
C TRP A 163 3.87 9.41 -3.29
N GLU A 164 5.12 9.24 -3.73
CA GLU A 164 5.45 8.59 -5.01
C GLU A 164 4.91 7.15 -5.07
N LEU A 165 5.04 6.38 -3.99
CA LEU A 165 4.50 5.03 -3.90
C LEU A 165 2.98 5.01 -4.14
N LEU A 166 2.24 5.80 -3.38
CA LEU A 166 0.77 5.91 -3.49
C LEU A 166 0.35 6.38 -4.89
N TYR A 167 1.09 7.32 -5.48
CA TYR A 167 0.79 7.85 -6.80
C TYR A 167 0.81 6.79 -7.90
N GLY A 168 1.77 5.85 -7.86
CA GLY A 168 1.85 4.77 -8.85
C GLY A 168 0.63 3.87 -8.87
N ALA A 169 0.12 3.51 -7.69
CA ALA A 169 -1.12 2.73 -7.56
C ALA A 169 -2.31 3.50 -8.12
N ILE A 170 -2.49 4.77 -7.70
CA ILE A 170 -3.57 5.62 -8.21
C ILE A 170 -3.52 5.69 -9.75
N LEU A 171 -2.33 5.91 -10.35
CA LEU A 171 -2.19 5.95 -11.79
C LEU A 171 -2.61 4.63 -12.45
N ILE A 172 -2.15 3.48 -11.96
CA ILE A 172 -2.49 2.20 -12.57
C ILE A 172 -3.98 1.88 -12.46
N ASP A 173 -4.57 2.05 -11.29
CA ASP A 173 -5.94 1.60 -11.08
C ASP A 173 -6.97 2.53 -11.71
N THR A 174 -6.61 3.79 -11.93
CA THR A 174 -7.44 4.78 -12.60
C THR A 174 -7.19 4.90 -14.10
N VAL A 175 -6.34 4.04 -14.69
CA VAL A 175 -5.98 4.09 -16.12
C VAL A 175 -5.35 5.44 -16.48
N GLY A 176 -4.37 5.86 -15.69
CA GLY A 176 -3.60 7.09 -15.86
C GLY A 176 -4.42 8.36 -15.64
N LEU A 177 -5.44 8.32 -14.76
CA LEU A 177 -6.39 9.44 -14.54
C LEU A 177 -7.09 9.91 -15.84
N SER A 178 -7.26 8.98 -16.80
CA SER A 178 -7.73 9.33 -18.13
C SER A 178 -9.25 9.36 -18.25
N VAL A 179 -9.74 10.02 -19.31
CA VAL A 179 -11.16 9.95 -19.72
C VAL A 179 -11.61 8.49 -19.96
N LYS A 180 -10.69 7.61 -20.39
CA LYS A 180 -10.98 6.18 -20.56
C LYS A 180 -11.24 5.52 -19.20
N GLY A 181 -10.40 5.81 -18.19
CA GLY A 181 -10.60 5.34 -16.82
C GLY A 181 -11.94 5.81 -16.24
N GLN A 182 -12.28 7.10 -16.46
CA GLN A 182 -13.57 7.66 -16.02
C GLN A 182 -14.76 6.95 -16.68
N LYS A 183 -14.72 6.76 -18.00
CA LYS A 183 -15.78 6.05 -18.74
C LYS A 183 -15.92 4.59 -18.34
N ALA A 184 -14.82 3.96 -17.88
CA ALA A 184 -14.81 2.60 -17.38
C ALA A 184 -15.25 2.48 -15.90
N GLY A 185 -15.57 3.60 -15.23
CA GLY A 185 -15.94 3.60 -13.81
C GLY A 185 -14.76 3.32 -12.86
N ARG A 186 -13.52 3.48 -13.34
CA ARG A 186 -12.28 3.24 -12.56
C ARG A 186 -11.66 4.51 -11.97
N LEU A 187 -12.23 5.67 -12.25
CA LEU A 187 -11.71 6.96 -11.82
C LEU A 187 -12.84 7.78 -11.21
N THR A 188 -12.67 8.17 -9.95
CA THR A 188 -13.57 9.07 -9.23
C THR A 188 -12.95 10.46 -9.05
N ASN A 189 -13.75 11.40 -8.56
CA ASN A 189 -13.25 12.74 -8.22
C ASN A 189 -12.22 12.70 -7.07
N LEU A 190 -12.35 11.74 -6.15
CA LEU A 190 -11.39 11.62 -5.05
C LEU A 190 -10.02 11.17 -5.57
N ASP A 191 -9.97 10.20 -6.49
CA ASP A 191 -8.68 9.76 -7.05
C ASP A 191 -7.97 10.90 -7.79
N LEU A 192 -8.71 11.66 -8.60
CA LEU A 192 -8.15 12.82 -9.31
C LEU A 192 -7.63 13.88 -8.33
N LEU A 193 -8.40 14.16 -7.28
CA LEU A 193 -8.01 15.13 -6.26
C LEU A 193 -6.75 14.66 -5.52
N MET A 194 -6.70 13.41 -5.07
CA MET A 194 -5.56 12.86 -4.32
C MET A 194 -4.30 12.78 -5.16
N ALA A 195 -4.40 12.36 -6.42
CA ALA A 195 -3.29 12.41 -7.36
C ALA A 195 -2.74 13.83 -7.53
N THR A 196 -3.62 14.82 -7.71
CA THR A 196 -3.22 16.23 -7.83
C THR A 196 -2.52 16.72 -6.56
N ARG A 197 -3.02 16.36 -5.36
CA ARG A 197 -2.36 16.72 -4.10
C ARG A 197 -1.00 16.08 -3.92
N ILE A 198 -0.80 14.86 -4.41
CA ILE A 198 0.51 14.21 -4.41
C ILE A 198 1.47 14.98 -5.31
N GLU A 199 1.06 15.33 -6.53
CA GLU A 199 1.88 16.08 -7.49
C GLU A 199 2.36 17.42 -6.93
N GLU A 200 1.48 18.16 -6.24
CA GLU A 200 1.81 19.38 -5.51
C GLU A 200 2.93 19.13 -4.47
N ARG A 201 2.85 18.02 -3.73
CA ARG A 201 3.80 17.69 -2.65
C ARG A 201 5.16 17.21 -3.12
N ILE A 202 5.21 16.45 -4.20
CA ILE A 202 6.48 15.92 -4.74
C ILE A 202 7.11 16.86 -5.78
N GLY A 203 6.49 18.02 -6.02
CA GLY A 203 6.99 19.04 -6.92
C GLY A 203 6.84 18.67 -8.40
N TYR A 204 5.95 17.72 -8.74
CA TYR A 204 5.65 17.43 -10.13
C TYR A 204 4.95 18.58 -10.84
N ASP A 205 4.39 19.55 -10.11
CA ASP A 205 3.87 20.82 -10.63
C ASP A 205 4.86 21.59 -11.52
N LEU A 206 6.17 21.40 -11.34
CA LEU A 206 7.21 22.00 -12.18
C LEU A 206 7.45 21.23 -13.50
N LEU A 207 6.81 20.07 -13.67
CA LEU A 207 7.04 19.09 -14.74
C LEU A 207 5.72 18.56 -15.37
N ILE A 208 4.54 19.13 -15.06
CA ILE A 208 3.25 18.64 -15.59
C ILE A 208 3.09 19.04 -17.07
N ASP A 209 3.71 18.23 -17.91
CA ASP A 209 3.20 17.90 -19.23
C ASP A 209 2.22 16.73 -19.07
N ASN A 210 1.07 16.73 -19.77
CA ASN A 210 0.18 15.56 -19.84
C ASN A 210 0.96 14.28 -20.21
N ASN A 211 2.04 14.41 -20.99
CA ASN A 211 2.93 13.32 -21.33
C ASN A 211 3.61 12.69 -20.11
N PHE A 212 3.81 13.40 -18.99
CA PHE A 212 4.48 12.86 -17.82
C PHE A 212 3.62 11.81 -17.09
N ARG A 213 2.34 12.14 -16.81
CA ARG A 213 1.39 11.19 -16.20
C ARG A 213 1.22 9.95 -17.06
N GLU A 214 1.00 10.18 -18.36
CA GLU A 214 0.84 9.09 -19.33
C GLU A 214 2.10 8.23 -19.41
N SER A 215 3.30 8.85 -19.45
CA SER A 215 4.56 8.10 -19.49
C SER A 215 4.76 7.23 -18.25
N LEU A 216 4.42 7.74 -17.06
CA LEU A 216 4.49 6.95 -15.82
C LEU A 216 3.50 5.79 -15.86
N TYR A 217 2.24 6.07 -16.19
CA TYR A 217 1.20 5.05 -16.32
C TYR A 217 1.62 3.94 -17.29
N PHE A 218 2.04 4.30 -18.50
CA PHE A 218 2.44 3.32 -19.52
C PHE A 218 3.66 2.52 -19.10
N ALA A 219 4.63 3.12 -18.40
CA ALA A 219 5.79 2.39 -17.93
C ALA A 219 5.43 1.36 -16.85
N ILE A 220 4.50 1.67 -15.94
CA ILE A 220 4.00 0.70 -14.96
C ILE A 220 3.14 -0.37 -15.66
N GLU A 221 2.29 0.04 -16.61
CA GLU A 221 1.42 -0.88 -17.37
C GLU A 221 2.25 -1.86 -18.20
N GLU A 222 3.30 -1.38 -18.88
CA GLU A 222 4.24 -2.23 -19.63
C GLU A 222 4.92 -3.24 -18.70
N ALA A 223 5.38 -2.80 -17.52
CA ALA A 223 5.97 -3.69 -16.53
C ALA A 223 4.97 -4.76 -16.05
N LYS A 224 3.69 -4.42 -15.85
CA LYS A 224 2.63 -5.37 -15.46
C LYS A 224 2.46 -6.54 -16.43
N PHE A 225 2.71 -6.31 -17.71
CA PHE A 225 2.62 -7.34 -18.76
C PHE A 225 3.98 -7.94 -19.15
N GLU A 226 5.06 -7.59 -18.46
CA GLU A 226 6.39 -8.13 -18.74
C GLU A 226 6.53 -9.56 -18.18
N VAL A 227 6.22 -10.56 -19.02
CA VAL A 227 6.29 -11.99 -18.68
C VAL A 227 7.74 -12.54 -18.64
N LYS A 228 8.76 -11.69 -18.77
CA LYS A 228 10.16 -12.11 -18.82
C LYS A 228 10.87 -11.62 -17.56
N GLY A 229 11.14 -12.54 -16.64
CA GLY A 229 12.02 -12.33 -15.48
C GLY A 229 13.45 -11.98 -15.91
N LYS A 230 13.67 -10.75 -16.38
CA LYS A 230 15.00 -10.21 -16.62
C LYS A 230 15.55 -9.72 -15.29
N HIS A 231 16.66 -10.33 -14.89
CA HIS A 231 17.51 -9.82 -13.83
C HIS A 231 17.79 -8.34 -14.05
N TYR A 232 17.26 -7.46 -13.20
CA TYR A 232 17.79 -6.12 -13.01
C TYR A 232 19.20 -6.27 -12.42
N THR A 233 20.20 -6.47 -13.27
CA THR A 233 21.59 -6.19 -12.91
C THR A 233 21.74 -4.68 -12.96
N GLY A 234 21.68 -4.03 -11.79
CA GLY A 234 22.02 -2.63 -11.66
C GLY A 234 23.38 -2.37 -12.31
N SER A 235 23.38 -1.52 -13.33
CA SER A 235 24.61 -1.01 -13.91
C SER A 235 25.21 -0.04 -12.90
N SER A 236 26.17 -0.53 -12.12
CA SER A 236 27.11 0.32 -11.41
C SER A 236 28.03 0.94 -12.46
N SER A 237 27.74 2.17 -12.89
CA SER A 237 28.71 2.98 -13.61
C SER A 237 29.82 3.39 -12.64
N LYS A 238 31.04 3.01 -12.99
CA LYS A 238 32.29 3.60 -12.47
C LYS A 238 32.42 5.05 -12.90
#